data_AF-A0ABD6BDV5-F1
#
_entry.id   AF-A0ABD6BDV5-F1
#
_cell.length_a   1.000
_cell.length_b   1.000
_cell.length_c   1.000
_cell.angle_alpha   90.00
_cell.angle_beta   90.00
_cell.angle_gamma   90.00
#
_symmetry.space_group_name_H-M   'P 1'
#
loop_
_entity.id
_entity.type
_entity.pdbx_description
1 polymer ?
#
loop_
_entity_poly.entity_id
_entity_poly.type
_entity_poly.pdbx_seq_one_letter_code
_entity_poly.pdbx_strand_id
1 'polypeptide(L)'
;MPAEITELESFMTPGRALTDVLGTWAMLLFLGGTLVAAFNSIIPILWCPAYILHEARSKEIRSSDPRQARRSFKLVFAALCLLSALSPLVHLGLGLSVVDMIVLFPAWNGVFGLPIAAVLLFWAVNDRETMGDRVNGLTQNVANAVLVALSIVLAASSLQDVVGAIVGGGL
;
A
#
# COMPACT_ATOMS: atom_id res chain seq x y z
N MET A 1 4.45 -6.39 33.89
CA MET A 1 4.46 -7.73 33.25
C MET A 1 4.46 -7.47 31.75
N PRO A 2 5.28 -8.15 30.93
CA PRO A 2 5.19 -7.95 29.49
C PRO A 2 3.83 -8.47 29.04
N ALA A 3 3.11 -7.69 28.24
CA ALA A 3 1.79 -8.08 27.72
C ALA A 3 1.94 -9.38 26.92
N GLU A 4 1.39 -10.49 27.42
CA GLU A 4 1.31 -11.80 26.75
C GLU A 4 0.29 -11.77 25.60
N ILE A 5 0.46 -10.82 24.68
CA ILE A 5 -0.34 -10.75 23.46
C ILE A 5 0.53 -11.30 22.33
N THR A 6 0.35 -12.58 22.05
CA THR A 6 1.08 -13.28 20.97
C THR A 6 0.37 -13.21 19.62
N GLU A 7 -0.90 -12.77 19.58
CA GLU A 7 -1.72 -12.74 18.36
C GLU A 7 -2.48 -11.41 18.20
N LEU A 8 -2.63 -10.98 16.95
CA LEU A 8 -3.40 -9.80 16.56
C LEU A 8 -4.88 -10.20 16.38
N GLU A 9 -5.62 -10.32 17.46
CA GLU A 9 -7.06 -10.67 17.38
C GLU A 9 -7.95 -9.51 16.87
N SER A 10 -7.50 -8.27 17.01
CA SER A 10 -8.28 -7.07 16.70
C SER A 10 -7.40 -5.86 16.41
N PHE A 11 -7.92 -4.89 15.68
CA PHE A 11 -7.28 -3.58 15.49
C PHE A 11 -7.00 -2.85 16.82
N MET A 12 -7.76 -3.18 17.88
CA MET A 12 -7.57 -2.61 19.22
C MET A 12 -6.42 -3.26 20.00
N THR A 13 -5.94 -4.42 19.56
CA THR A 13 -4.95 -5.23 20.27
C THR A 13 -3.62 -4.49 20.51
N PRO A 14 -3.02 -3.79 19.53
CA PRO A 14 -1.84 -2.96 19.77
C PRO A 14 -2.12 -1.81 20.76
N GLY A 15 -3.29 -1.16 20.64
CA GLY A 15 -3.68 -0.06 21.52
C GLY A 15 -3.89 -0.50 22.99
N ARG A 16 -4.41 -1.72 23.20
CA ARG A 16 -4.53 -2.33 24.53
C ARG A 16 -3.16 -2.69 25.12
N ALA A 17 -2.28 -3.30 24.32
CA ALA A 17 -0.89 -3.57 24.75
C ALA A 17 -0.16 -2.30 25.20
N LEU A 18 -0.36 -1.19 24.47
CA LEU A 18 0.15 0.14 24.83
C LEU A 18 -0.48 0.68 26.12
N THR A 19 -1.75 0.41 26.37
CA THR A 19 -2.44 0.82 27.61
C THR A 19 -1.85 0.14 28.83
N ASP A 20 -1.56 -1.16 28.72
CA ASP A 20 -1.04 -1.96 29.83
C ASP A 20 0.37 -1.52 30.27
N VAL A 21 1.14 -0.93 29.37
CA VAL A 21 2.52 -0.48 29.62
C VAL A 21 2.62 1.03 29.87
N LEU A 22 1.86 1.85 29.13
CA LEU A 22 2.03 3.31 29.06
C LEU A 22 0.76 4.10 29.42
N GLY A 23 -0.35 3.41 29.72
CA GLY A 23 -1.62 4.01 30.13
C GLY A 23 -2.51 4.52 28.99
N THR A 24 -3.72 4.97 29.33
CA THR A 24 -4.80 5.33 28.39
C THR A 24 -4.42 6.44 27.40
N TRP A 25 -3.54 7.37 27.78
CA TRP A 25 -3.07 8.44 26.88
C TRP A 25 -2.26 7.90 25.70
N ALA A 26 -1.49 6.83 25.89
CA ALA A 26 -0.76 6.18 24.81
C ALA A 26 -1.71 5.55 23.78
N MET A 27 -2.82 4.96 24.24
CA MET A 27 -3.86 4.42 23.37
C MET A 27 -4.56 5.50 22.56
N LEU A 28 -4.88 6.65 23.17
CA LEU A 28 -5.51 7.77 22.45
C LEU A 28 -4.57 8.37 21.41
N LEU A 29 -3.29 8.55 21.74
CA LEU A 29 -2.28 9.03 20.80
C LEU A 29 -2.05 8.03 19.66
N PHE A 30 -2.04 6.73 19.96
CA PHE A 30 -1.93 5.67 18.96
C PHE A 30 -3.12 5.71 18.00
N LEU A 31 -4.35 5.65 18.52
CA LEU A 31 -5.57 5.68 17.71
C LEU A 31 -5.67 6.96 16.87
N GLY A 32 -5.38 8.13 17.46
CA GLY A 32 -5.36 9.40 16.76
C GLY A 32 -4.29 9.44 15.66
N GLY A 33 -3.09 8.95 15.96
CA GLY A 33 -1.99 8.84 14.99
C GLY A 33 -2.33 7.91 13.84
N THR A 34 -2.88 6.73 14.11
CA THR A 34 -3.31 5.79 13.06
C THR A 34 -4.41 6.37 12.20
N LEU A 35 -5.35 7.12 12.77
CA LEU A 35 -6.40 7.81 12.01
C LEU A 35 -5.80 8.85 11.05
N VAL A 36 -4.91 9.71 11.54
CA VAL A 36 -4.23 10.72 10.72
C VAL A 36 -3.38 10.06 9.63
N ALA A 37 -2.65 9.00 9.95
CA ALA A 37 -1.83 8.25 9.00
C ALA A 37 -2.67 7.59 7.89
N ALA A 38 -3.85 7.05 8.24
CA ALA A 38 -4.79 6.46 7.28
C ALA A 38 -5.29 7.51 6.28
N PHE A 39 -5.72 8.69 6.76
CA PHE A 39 -6.14 9.78 5.88
C PHE A 39 -5.01 10.33 5.02
N ASN A 40 -3.78 10.40 5.55
CA ASN A 40 -2.62 10.85 4.78
C ASN A 40 -2.26 9.88 3.64
N SER A 41 -2.53 8.58 3.82
CA SER A 41 -2.19 7.54 2.84
C SER A 41 -3.27 7.31 1.79
N ILE A 42 -4.55 7.39 2.18
CA ILE A 42 -5.67 7.08 1.26
C ILE A 42 -5.73 8.05 0.07
N ILE A 43 -5.36 9.32 0.27
CA ILE A 43 -5.41 10.34 -0.78
C ILE A 43 -4.45 9.98 -1.93
N PRO A 44 -3.13 9.80 -1.73
CA PRO A 44 -2.23 9.33 -2.80
C PRO A 44 -2.61 7.97 -3.40
N ILE A 45 -3.06 7.02 -2.56
CA ILE A 45 -3.43 5.67 -3.00
C ILE A 45 -4.58 5.70 -4.00
N LEU A 46 -5.59 6.53 -3.77
CA LEU A 46 -6.75 6.64 -4.67
C LEU A 46 -6.50 7.61 -5.82
N TRP A 47 -5.63 8.61 -5.64
CA TRP A 47 -5.22 9.50 -6.71
C TRP A 47 -4.40 8.78 -7.78
N CYS A 48 -3.38 8.01 -7.39
CA CYS A 48 -2.48 7.34 -8.32
C CYS A 48 -3.20 6.58 -9.47
N PRO A 49 -4.11 5.62 -9.21
CA PRO A 49 -4.84 4.92 -10.25
C PRO A 49 -5.78 5.84 -11.05
N ALA A 50 -6.33 6.89 -10.44
CA ALA A 50 -7.12 7.88 -11.16
C ALA A 50 -6.26 8.65 -12.19
N TYR A 51 -5.02 9.01 -11.85
CA TYR A 51 -4.08 9.60 -12.83
C TYR A 51 -3.71 8.61 -13.92
N ILE A 52 -3.25 7.42 -13.54
CA ILE A 52 -2.80 6.40 -14.50
C ILE A 52 -3.91 6.08 -15.52
N LEU A 53 -5.16 5.94 -15.07
CA LEU A 53 -6.28 5.62 -15.96
C LEU A 53 -6.66 6.76 -16.91
N HIS A 54 -6.49 8.02 -16.49
CA HIS A 54 -6.74 9.18 -17.37
C HIS A 54 -5.60 9.37 -18.37
N GLU A 55 -4.36 9.20 -17.93
CA GLU A 55 -3.18 9.26 -18.79
C GLU A 55 -3.20 8.15 -19.85
N ALA A 56 -3.53 6.92 -19.45
CA ALA A 56 -3.70 5.79 -20.38
C ALA A 56 -4.81 6.00 -21.43
N ARG A 57 -5.75 6.93 -21.18
CA ARG A 57 -6.79 7.32 -22.14
C ARG A 57 -6.41 8.53 -22.99
N SER A 58 -5.15 8.96 -22.93
CA SER A 58 -4.61 10.16 -23.60
C SER A 58 -5.46 11.42 -23.38
N LYS A 59 -6.15 11.49 -22.23
CA LYS A 59 -6.93 12.66 -21.86
C LYS A 59 -6.02 13.56 -21.05
N GLU A 60 -5.46 14.58 -21.69
CA GLU A 60 -4.63 15.60 -21.03
C GLU A 60 -5.24 15.98 -19.68
N ILE A 61 -4.51 15.66 -18.62
CA ILE A 61 -4.91 15.97 -17.25
C ILE A 61 -4.61 17.46 -17.06
N ARG A 62 -5.60 18.30 -17.39
CA ARG A 62 -5.46 19.77 -17.31
C ARG A 62 -5.07 20.27 -15.92
N SER A 63 -5.43 19.55 -14.86
CA SER A 63 -5.04 19.88 -13.50
C SER A 63 -5.34 18.73 -12.55
N SER A 64 -4.41 18.55 -11.61
CA SER A 64 -4.49 17.62 -10.50
C SER A 64 -5.38 18.09 -9.35
N ASP A 65 -5.78 19.37 -9.39
CA ASP A 65 -6.62 20.01 -8.39
C ASP A 65 -8.07 19.49 -8.49
N PRO A 66 -8.65 18.90 -7.42
CA PRO A 66 -10.05 18.44 -7.40
C PRO A 66 -11.07 19.49 -7.83
N ARG A 67 -10.75 20.79 -7.70
CA ARG A 67 -11.62 21.90 -8.13
C ARG A 67 -11.58 22.09 -9.65
N GLN A 68 -10.43 21.86 -10.28
CA GLN A 68 -10.19 22.05 -11.71
C GLN A 68 -10.21 20.74 -12.52
N ALA A 69 -10.23 19.60 -11.82
CA ALA A 69 -10.26 18.27 -12.42
C ALA A 69 -11.55 18.04 -13.23
N ARG A 70 -11.42 17.37 -14.38
CA ARG A 70 -12.55 16.98 -15.22
C ARG A 70 -13.54 16.09 -14.44
N ARG A 71 -14.84 16.16 -14.78
CA ARG A 71 -15.88 15.30 -14.17
C ARG A 71 -15.54 13.82 -14.21
N SER A 72 -14.85 13.38 -15.27
CA SER A 72 -14.39 12.00 -15.42
C SER A 72 -13.31 11.60 -14.41
N PHE A 73 -12.46 12.52 -13.96
CA PHE A 73 -11.49 12.27 -12.88
C PHE A 73 -12.21 12.12 -11.54
N LYS A 74 -13.13 13.05 -11.24
CA LYS A 74 -13.92 12.99 -10.00
C LYS A 74 -14.78 11.73 -9.92
N LEU A 75 -15.36 11.29 -11.03
CA LEU A 75 -16.14 10.05 -11.10
C LEU A 75 -15.28 8.81 -10.83
N VAL A 76 -14.09 8.71 -11.44
CA VAL A 76 -13.17 7.59 -11.19
C VAL A 76 -12.72 7.60 -9.73
N PHE A 77 -12.33 8.76 -9.20
CA PHE A 77 -11.92 8.90 -7.81
C PHE A 77 -13.05 8.53 -6.84
N ALA A 78 -14.27 9.06 -7.05
CA ALA A 78 -15.42 8.74 -6.22
C ALA A 78 -15.80 7.26 -6.31
N ALA A 79 -15.73 6.65 -7.50
CA ALA A 79 -15.97 5.22 -7.68
C ALA A 79 -14.93 4.39 -6.92
N LEU A 80 -13.65 4.76 -6.97
CA LEU A 80 -12.59 4.10 -6.22
C LEU A 80 -12.80 4.25 -4.70
N CYS A 81 -13.12 5.45 -4.20
CA CYS A 81 -13.46 5.65 -2.79
C CYS A 81 -14.63 4.75 -2.36
N LEU A 82 -15.67 4.68 -3.19
CA LEU A 82 -16.87 3.90 -2.89
C LEU A 82 -16.56 2.40 -2.92
N LEU A 83 -15.75 1.93 -3.86
CA LEU A 83 -15.22 0.56 -3.89
C LEU A 83 -14.37 0.24 -2.65
N SER A 84 -13.51 1.16 -2.21
CA SER A 84 -12.71 0.98 -0.98
C SER A 84 -13.57 0.92 0.27
N ALA A 85 -14.69 1.65 0.31
CA ALA A 85 -15.65 1.60 1.41
C ALA A 85 -16.47 0.29 1.45
N LEU A 86 -16.43 -0.53 0.38
CA LEU A 86 -17.09 -1.84 0.31
C LEU A 86 -16.26 -2.97 0.91
N SER A 87 -15.26 -2.68 1.75
CA SER A 87 -14.53 -3.70 2.52
C SER A 87 -15.42 -4.68 3.30
N PRO A 88 -16.63 -4.34 3.79
CA PRO A 88 -17.53 -5.32 4.41
C PRO A 88 -18.05 -6.39 3.43
N LEU A 89 -18.13 -6.08 2.13
CA LEU A 89 -18.51 -7.06 1.11
C LEU A 89 -17.38 -8.08 0.85
N VAL A 90 -16.12 -7.65 1.02
CA VAL A 90 -14.96 -8.56 0.93
C VAL A 90 -14.99 -9.53 2.11
N HIS A 91 -15.31 -9.06 3.31
CA HIS A 91 -15.51 -9.91 4.48
C HIS A 91 -16.64 -10.94 4.26
N LEU A 92 -17.78 -10.50 3.71
CA LEU A 92 -18.91 -11.38 3.38
C LEU A 92 -18.61 -12.41 2.27
N GLY A 93 -17.78 -12.04 1.29
CA GLY A 93 -17.50 -12.89 0.13
C GLY A 93 -16.31 -13.84 0.29
N LEU A 94 -15.27 -13.43 1.03
CA LEU A 94 -14.02 -14.18 1.21
C LEU A 94 -13.82 -14.71 2.64
N GLY A 95 -14.67 -14.31 3.60
CA GLY A 95 -14.54 -14.70 5.01
C GLY A 95 -13.36 -14.06 5.73
N LEU A 96 -12.55 -13.24 5.05
CA LEU A 96 -11.35 -12.60 5.61
C LEU A 96 -11.73 -11.53 6.64
N SER A 97 -11.19 -11.63 7.86
CA SER A 97 -11.39 -10.62 8.90
C SER A 97 -10.76 -9.29 8.49
N VAL A 98 -11.22 -8.19 9.12
CA VAL A 98 -10.62 -6.86 8.89
C VAL A 98 -9.13 -6.86 9.26
N VAL A 99 -8.73 -7.64 10.26
CA VAL A 99 -7.33 -7.74 10.68
C VAL A 99 -6.53 -8.49 9.62
N ASP A 100 -7.07 -9.58 9.08
CA ASP A 100 -6.45 -10.36 8.02
C ASP A 100 -6.19 -9.49 6.80
N MET A 101 -7.17 -8.66 6.41
CA MET A 101 -7.02 -7.73 5.29
C MET A 101 -5.91 -6.70 5.53
N ILE A 102 -5.76 -6.19 6.76
CA ILE A 102 -4.73 -5.22 7.14
C ILE A 102 -3.33 -5.85 7.07
N VAL A 103 -3.20 -7.15 7.35
CA VAL A 103 -1.91 -7.87 7.27
C VAL A 103 -1.64 -8.33 5.85
N LEU A 104 -2.64 -8.91 5.20
CA LEU A 104 -2.51 -9.58 3.91
C LEU A 104 -2.30 -8.60 2.75
N PHE A 105 -2.98 -7.46 2.74
CA PHE A 105 -2.86 -6.52 1.61
C PHE A 105 -1.48 -5.87 1.49
N PRO A 106 -0.86 -5.37 2.58
CA PRO A 106 0.53 -4.95 2.54
C PRO A 106 1.50 -6.09 2.20
N ALA A 107 1.27 -7.29 2.73
CA ALA A 107 2.12 -8.45 2.44
C ALA A 107 2.06 -8.83 0.94
N TRP A 108 0.86 -8.85 0.35
CA TRP A 108 0.65 -9.03 -1.09
C TRP A 108 1.35 -7.94 -1.90
N ASN A 109 1.18 -6.68 -1.53
CA ASN A 109 1.86 -5.57 -2.22
C ASN A 109 3.39 -5.68 -2.10
N GLY A 110 3.90 -6.12 -0.95
CA GLY A 110 5.32 -6.34 -0.72
C GLY A 110 5.91 -7.47 -1.57
N VAL A 111 5.21 -8.60 -1.66
CA VAL A 111 5.68 -9.77 -2.41
C VAL A 111 5.54 -9.59 -3.92
N PHE A 112 4.41 -9.05 -4.39
CA PHE A 112 4.15 -8.97 -5.83
C PHE A 112 4.36 -7.55 -6.38
N GLY A 113 3.87 -6.54 -5.68
CA GLY A 113 3.90 -5.15 -6.15
C GLY A 113 5.30 -4.56 -6.16
N LEU A 114 6.06 -4.70 -5.07
CA LEU A 114 7.39 -4.08 -4.94
C LEU A 114 8.40 -4.58 -5.96
N PRO A 115 8.57 -5.90 -6.22
CA PRO A 115 9.57 -6.35 -7.20
C PRO A 115 9.24 -5.87 -8.61
N ILE A 116 7.96 -5.93 -8.99
CA ILE A 116 7.49 -5.48 -10.30
C ILE A 116 7.76 -3.97 -10.44
N ALA A 117 7.32 -3.17 -9.46
CA ALA A 117 7.53 -1.73 -9.48
C ALA A 117 9.03 -1.37 -9.48
N ALA A 118 9.84 -2.04 -8.67
CA ALA A 118 11.28 -1.80 -8.59
C ALA A 118 12.00 -2.10 -9.92
N VAL A 119 11.67 -3.22 -10.57
CA VAL A 119 12.23 -3.58 -11.89
C VAL A 119 11.80 -2.57 -12.95
N LEU A 120 10.51 -2.22 -13.00
CA LEU A 120 10.00 -1.25 -13.96
C LEU A 120 10.60 0.14 -13.75
N LEU A 121 10.74 0.58 -12.49
CA LEU A 121 11.38 1.86 -12.18
C LEU A 121 12.87 1.82 -12.52
N PHE A 122 13.58 0.75 -12.20
CA PHE A 122 14.98 0.60 -12.57
C PHE A 122 15.18 0.66 -14.09
N TRP A 123 14.27 0.06 -14.85
CA TRP A 123 14.28 0.16 -16.30
C TRP A 123 13.97 1.59 -16.77
N ALA A 124 12.89 2.21 -16.26
CA ALA A 124 12.44 3.54 -16.67
C ALA A 124 13.47 4.65 -16.40
N VAL A 125 14.21 4.58 -15.27
CA VAL A 125 15.26 5.58 -14.95
C VAL A 125 16.54 5.40 -15.78
N ASN A 126 16.68 4.27 -16.47
CA ASN A 126 17.80 3.97 -17.36
C ASN A 126 17.45 4.11 -18.85
N ASP A 127 16.18 4.23 -19.16
CA ASP A 127 15.72 4.43 -20.52
C ASP A 127 15.97 5.87 -20.97
N ARG A 128 16.84 6.03 -21.98
CA ARG A 128 17.18 7.35 -22.55
C ARG A 128 16.02 7.94 -23.36
N GLU A 129 15.11 7.12 -23.87
CA GLU A 129 13.93 7.60 -24.58
C GLU A 129 13.00 8.36 -23.63
N THR A 130 12.81 7.84 -22.41
CA THR A 130 11.98 8.44 -21.37
C THR A 130 12.71 9.55 -20.58
N MET A 131 13.98 9.34 -20.20
CA MET A 131 14.73 10.25 -19.30
C MET A 131 15.65 11.26 -20.00
N GLY A 132 15.86 11.12 -21.32
CA GLY A 132 16.79 11.95 -22.08
C GLY A 132 18.21 11.91 -21.49
N ASP A 133 18.77 13.09 -21.20
CA ASP A 133 20.13 13.24 -20.64
C ASP A 133 20.21 13.04 -19.12
N ARG A 134 19.07 12.79 -18.45
CA ARG A 134 18.98 12.64 -16.98
C ARG A 134 18.91 11.18 -16.53
N VAL A 135 19.46 10.26 -17.33
CA VAL A 135 19.58 8.84 -16.93
C VAL A 135 20.48 8.67 -15.72
N ASN A 136 20.23 7.58 -14.98
CA ASN A 136 21.02 7.23 -13.82
C ASN A 136 22.52 7.06 -14.16
N GLY A 137 23.36 7.59 -13.27
CA GLY A 137 24.79 7.31 -13.26
C GLY A 137 25.11 5.91 -12.72
N LEU A 138 26.37 5.49 -12.86
CA LEU A 138 26.83 4.16 -12.43
C LEU A 138 26.57 3.89 -10.94
N THR A 139 26.78 4.88 -10.08
CA THR A 139 26.53 4.75 -8.63
C THR A 139 25.05 4.59 -8.29
N GLN A 140 24.17 5.36 -8.95
CA GLN A 140 22.72 5.25 -8.78
C GLN A 140 22.19 3.91 -9.30
N ASN A 141 22.78 3.39 -10.38
CA ASN A 141 22.44 2.07 -10.90
C ASN A 141 22.86 0.93 -9.98
N VAL A 142 24.05 0.99 -9.38
CA VAL A 142 24.46 0.00 -8.38
C VAL A 142 23.52 0.03 -7.18
N ALA A 143 23.18 1.22 -6.67
CA ALA A 143 22.24 1.35 -5.56
C ALA A 143 20.85 0.80 -5.91
N ASN A 144 20.29 1.17 -7.07
CA ASN A 144 18.98 0.65 -7.49
C ASN A 144 19.02 -0.85 -7.79
N ALA A 145 20.10 -1.38 -8.36
CA ALA A 145 20.24 -2.82 -8.59
C ALA A 145 20.25 -3.60 -7.26
N VAL A 146 20.92 -3.07 -6.22
CA VAL A 146 20.87 -3.63 -4.86
C VAL A 146 19.43 -3.59 -4.32
N LEU A 147 18.71 -2.48 -4.48
CA LEU A 147 17.32 -2.37 -4.02
C LEU A 147 16.39 -3.34 -4.74
N VAL A 148 16.54 -3.50 -6.07
CA VAL A 148 15.79 -4.47 -6.87
C VAL A 148 16.10 -5.90 -6.40
N ALA A 149 17.38 -6.23 -6.21
CA ALA A 149 17.79 -7.55 -5.73
C ALA A 149 17.22 -7.83 -4.34
N LEU A 150 17.30 -6.87 -3.41
CA LEU A 150 16.71 -6.99 -2.08
C LEU A 150 15.19 -7.17 -2.15
N SER A 151 14.49 -6.40 -2.99
CA SER A 151 13.05 -6.55 -3.19
C SER A 151 12.69 -7.94 -3.69
N ILE A 152 13.45 -8.50 -4.64
CA ILE A 152 13.21 -9.85 -5.18
C ILE A 152 13.50 -10.91 -4.12
N VAL A 153 14.59 -10.78 -3.36
CA VAL A 153 14.95 -11.73 -2.30
C VAL A 153 13.88 -11.75 -1.21
N LEU A 154 13.44 -10.58 -0.74
CA LEU A 154 12.39 -10.46 0.27
C LEU A 154 11.05 -11.02 -0.23
N ALA A 155 10.70 -10.72 -1.48
CA ALA A 155 9.51 -11.28 -2.10
C ALA A 155 9.58 -12.80 -2.19
N ALA A 156 10.71 -13.35 -2.63
CA ALA A 156 10.90 -14.80 -2.74
C ALA A 156 10.84 -15.49 -1.37
N SER A 157 11.45 -14.89 -0.33
CA SER A 157 11.41 -15.45 1.02
C SER A 157 10.02 -15.44 1.63
N SER A 158 9.22 -14.39 1.36
CA SER A 158 7.88 -14.23 1.93
C SER A 158 6.77 -14.80 1.03
N LEU A 159 7.10 -15.31 -0.15
CA LEU A 159 6.12 -15.82 -1.12
C LEU A 159 5.34 -17.00 -0.54
N GLN A 160 6.03 -17.94 0.10
CA GLN A 160 5.40 -19.14 0.66
C GLN A 160 4.45 -18.78 1.81
N ASP A 161 4.84 -17.84 2.66
CA ASP A 161 4.02 -17.37 3.79
C ASP A 161 2.75 -16.68 3.28
N VAL A 162 2.88 -15.78 2.30
CA VAL A 162 1.74 -15.04 1.75
C VAL A 162 0.81 -15.95 0.95
N VAL A 163 1.34 -16.85 0.11
CA VAL A 163 0.52 -17.81 -0.63
C VAL A 163 -0.15 -18.80 0.32
N GLY A 164 0.56 -19.24 1.36
CA GLY A 164 0.01 -20.09 2.42
C GLY A 164 -1.15 -19.42 3.16
N ALA A 165 -1.00 -18.15 3.55
CA ALA A 165 -2.07 -17.37 4.17
C ALA A 165 -3.31 -17.23 3.28
N ILE A 166 -3.13 -17.09 1.97
CA ILE A 166 -4.23 -16.92 1.00
C ILE A 166 -4.95 -18.25 0.71
N VAL A 167 -4.20 -19.33 0.53
CA VAL A 167 -4.73 -20.62 0.04
C VAL A 167 -5.10 -21.55 1.19
N GLY A 168 -4.37 -21.50 2.31
CA GLY A 168 -4.55 -22.37 3.46
C GLY A 168 -5.67 -21.94 4.43
N GLY A 169 -6.22 -20.72 4.26
CA GLY A 169 -7.24 -20.17 5.16
C GLY A 169 -6.73 -19.88 6.59
N GLY A 170 -5.41 -19.84 6.78
CA GLY A 170 -4.77 -19.59 8.06
C GLY A 170 -4.08 -18.23 8.09
N LEU A 171 -4.76 -17.25 8.66
CA LEU A 171 -4.17 -16.19 9.46
C LEU A 171 -4.73 -16.32 10.87
#